data_AF-A0A2H6GNJ6-F1
#
_entry.id   AF-A0A2H6GNJ6-F1
#
_cell.length_a   1.000
_cell.length_b   1.000
_cell.length_c   1.000
_cell.angle_alpha   90.00
_cell.angle_beta   90.00
_cell.angle_gamma   90.00
#
_symmetry.space_group_name_H-M   'P 1'
#
loop_
_entity.id
_entity.type
_entity.pdbx_description
1 polymer ?
#
loop_
_entity_poly.entity_id
_entity_poly.type
_entity_poly.pdbx_seq_one_letter_code
_entity_poly.pdbx_strand_id
1 'polypeptide(L)'
;MNLADTSATRWWLLPRHSMVRNDLVRLRHMLDAAREAVAFVKDRSRADLDSDRMLVLALLKDIEILGEAAGKVGDSTREKNPNIPWQRNWHEKPSHSRLFRCRSSHCLDNGCG
;
A
#
# COMPACT_ATOMS: atom_id res chain seq x y z
N MET A 1 16.58 40.12 41.18
CA MET A 1 17.74 39.26 41.47
C MET A 1 17.22 38.10 42.33
N ASN A 2 17.36 36.80 42.05
CA ASN A 2 18.03 35.94 41.06
C ASN A 2 17.13 34.70 40.86
N LEU A 3 16.85 34.17 39.66
CA LEU A 3 17.66 33.45 38.66
C LEU A 3 18.08 32.01 39.03
N ALA A 4 17.80 31.11 38.08
CA ALA A 4 18.10 29.68 37.93
C ALA A 4 17.20 28.71 38.72
N ASP A 5 16.16 28.09 38.15
CA ASP A 5 16.07 27.31 36.90
C ASP A 5 17.03 26.12 36.86
N THR A 6 16.46 24.93 37.04
CA THR A 6 16.97 23.69 36.42
C THR A 6 15.78 22.74 36.34
N SER A 7 14.88 23.05 35.41
CA SER A 7 14.02 22.04 34.81
C SER A 7 14.91 20.90 34.32
N ALA A 8 14.97 19.81 35.09
CA ALA A 8 15.53 18.55 34.65
C ALA A 8 14.74 18.10 33.43
N THR A 9 15.23 18.49 32.25
CA THR A 9 14.72 18.04 30.96
C THR A 9 14.82 16.53 30.98
N ARG A 10 13.68 15.87 31.04
CA ARG A 10 13.56 14.43 30.97
C ARG A 10 13.82 14.05 29.51
N TRP A 11 15.10 13.93 29.15
CA TRP A 11 15.60 13.65 27.78
C TRP A 11 15.09 12.32 27.19
N TRP A 12 14.27 11.55 27.93
CA TRP A 12 13.65 10.30 27.51
C TRP A 12 12.24 10.45 26.90
N LEU A 13 11.72 11.67 26.75
CA LEU A 13 10.37 11.94 26.20
C LEU A 13 10.36 12.47 24.75
N LEU A 14 11.51 12.58 24.09
CA LEU A 14 11.54 12.97 22.68
C LEU A 14 11.17 11.77 21.79
N PRO A 15 10.30 11.95 20.78
CA PRO A 15 9.98 10.89 19.83
C PRO A 15 11.27 10.35 19.22
N ARG A 16 11.47 9.03 19.31
CA ARG A 16 12.64 8.34 18.75
C ARG A 16 12.85 8.76 17.29
N HIS A 17 13.88 9.58 17.06
CA HIS A 17 14.32 10.06 15.75
C HIS A 17 14.64 8.91 14.76
N SER A 18 14.77 7.68 15.25
CA SER A 18 14.94 6.46 14.43
C SER A 18 13.67 5.99 13.72
N MET A 19 12.46 6.28 14.24
CA MET A 19 11.21 5.77 13.67
C MET A 19 10.84 6.48 12.36
N VAL A 20 11.02 7.81 12.29
CA VAL A 20 10.72 8.59 11.07
C VAL A 20 11.64 8.20 9.90
N ARG A 21 12.91 7.94 10.18
CA ARG A 21 13.88 7.46 9.18
C ARG A 21 13.45 6.12 8.55
N ASN A 22 12.93 5.21 9.37
CA ASN A 22 12.45 3.91 8.88
C ASN A 22 11.16 4.06 8.06
N ASP A 23 10.29 5.00 8.41
CA ASP A 23 9.09 5.28 7.62
C ASP A 23 9.45 5.86 6.25
N LEU A 24 10.44 6.74 6.14
CA LEU A 24 10.91 7.24 4.84
C LEU A 24 11.39 6.12 3.91
N VAL A 25 12.11 5.13 4.45
CA VAL A 25 12.55 3.95 3.67
C VAL A 25 11.35 3.13 3.20
N ARG A 26 10.33 2.94 4.05
CA ARG A 26 9.10 2.23 3.68
C ARG A 26 8.31 2.96 2.60
N LEU A 27 8.16 4.28 2.73
CA LEU A 27 7.52 5.13 1.72
C LEU A 27 8.26 5.04 0.38
N ARG A 28 9.59 4.99 0.42
CA ARG A 28 10.42 4.78 -0.77
C ARG A 28 10.13 3.42 -1.41
N HIS A 29 10.13 2.34 -0.63
CA HIS A 29 9.80 1.00 -1.15
C HIS A 29 8.40 0.97 -1.81
N MET A 30 7.39 1.58 -1.17
CA MET A 30 6.04 1.69 -1.74
C MET A 30 6.05 2.42 -3.08
N LEU A 31 6.76 3.55 -3.15
CA LEU A 31 6.83 4.37 -4.36
C LEU A 31 7.54 3.66 -5.50
N ASP A 32 8.66 2.99 -5.20
CA ASP A 32 9.46 2.31 -6.20
C ASP A 32 8.71 1.09 -6.75
N ALA A 33 8.10 0.27 -5.89
CA ALA A 33 7.27 -0.87 -6.30
C ALA A 33 6.04 -0.42 -7.12
N ALA A 34 5.37 0.66 -6.73
CA ALA A 34 4.24 1.19 -7.48
C ALA A 34 4.64 1.65 -8.89
N ARG A 35 5.81 2.30 -9.01
CA ARG A 35 6.35 2.76 -10.30
C ARG A 35 6.74 1.58 -11.19
N GLU A 36 7.35 0.56 -10.61
CA GLU A 36 7.75 -0.65 -11.32
C GLU A 36 6.53 -1.42 -11.84
N ALA A 37 5.50 -1.60 -11.00
CA ALA A 37 4.24 -2.20 -11.43
C ALA A 37 3.60 -1.44 -12.60
N VAL A 38 3.56 -0.10 -12.54
CA VAL A 38 3.06 0.76 -13.63
C VAL A 38 3.91 0.60 -14.89
N ALA A 39 5.23 0.46 -14.76
CA ALA A 39 6.12 0.23 -15.90
C ALA A 39 5.89 -1.14 -16.54
N PHE A 40 5.65 -2.20 -15.77
CA PHE A 40 5.38 -3.55 -16.30
C PHE A 40 4.08 -3.64 -17.08
N VAL A 41 3.03 -2.92 -16.64
CA VAL A 41 1.74 -2.89 -17.37
C VAL A 41 1.71 -1.85 -18.49
N LYS A 42 2.75 -1.02 -18.63
CA LYS A 42 2.80 -0.02 -19.70
C LYS A 42 2.73 -0.74 -21.05
N ASP A 43 1.83 -0.28 -21.91
CA ASP A 43 1.57 -0.85 -23.23
C ASP A 43 1.11 -2.33 -23.21
N ARG A 44 0.64 -2.81 -22.06
CA ARG A 44 -0.01 -4.11 -21.89
C ARG A 44 -1.52 -3.94 -21.75
N SER A 45 -2.25 -4.92 -22.27
CA SER A 45 -3.68 -5.06 -22.13
C SER A 45 -4.02 -5.96 -20.93
N ARG A 46 -5.29 -5.93 -20.50
CA ARG A 46 -5.77 -6.87 -19.48
C ARG A 46 -5.67 -8.33 -19.91
N ALA A 47 -5.80 -8.61 -21.21
CA ALA A 47 -5.72 -9.97 -21.75
C ALA A 47 -4.31 -10.56 -21.60
N ASP A 48 -3.27 -9.71 -21.60
CA ASP A 48 -1.88 -10.17 -21.41
C ASP A 48 -1.67 -10.78 -20.02
N LEU A 49 -2.47 -10.40 -19.02
CA LEU A 49 -2.42 -11.04 -17.69
C LEU A 49 -2.94 -12.48 -17.69
N ASP A 50 -3.72 -12.87 -18.69
CA ASP A 50 -4.26 -14.24 -18.78
C ASP A 50 -3.27 -15.20 -19.48
N SER A 51 -2.36 -14.67 -20.29
CA SER A 51 -1.38 -15.45 -21.08
C SER A 51 0.06 -15.34 -20.57
N ASP A 52 0.44 -14.23 -19.94
CA ASP A 52 1.80 -13.96 -19.45
C ASP A 52 1.88 -14.18 -17.93
N ARG A 53 2.21 -15.41 -17.53
CA ARG A 53 2.34 -15.78 -16.11
C ARG A 53 3.45 -14.99 -15.41
N MET A 54 4.52 -14.62 -16.13
CA MET A 54 5.62 -13.84 -15.56
C MET A 54 5.17 -12.43 -15.21
N LEU A 55 4.40 -11.78 -16.09
CA LEU A 55 3.80 -10.48 -15.81
C LEU A 55 2.93 -10.52 -14.56
N VAL A 56 2.08 -11.54 -14.41
CA VAL A 56 1.25 -11.70 -13.20
C VAL A 56 2.12 -11.87 -11.94
N LEU A 57 3.17 -12.67 -12.01
CA LEU A 57 4.07 -12.89 -10.87
C LEU A 57 4.84 -11.61 -10.48
N ALA A 58 5.30 -10.84 -11.47
CA ALA A 58 5.98 -9.58 -11.25
C ALA A 58 5.06 -8.57 -10.55
N LEU A 59 3.85 -8.37 -11.08
CA LEU A 59 2.86 -7.47 -10.48
C LEU A 59 2.43 -7.90 -9.08
N LEU A 60 2.24 -9.20 -8.87
CA LEU A 60 1.92 -9.73 -7.54
C LEU A 60 3.04 -9.40 -6.55
N LYS A 61 4.31 -9.51 -6.99
CA LYS A 61 5.45 -9.20 -6.13
C LYS A 61 5.52 -7.71 -5.77
N ASP A 62 5.27 -6.82 -6.72
CA ASP A 62 5.27 -5.37 -6.47
C ASP A 62 4.16 -4.98 -5.49
N ILE A 63 2.96 -5.56 -5.65
CA ILE A 63 1.84 -5.34 -4.73
C ILE A 63 2.14 -5.89 -3.34
N GLU A 64 2.80 -7.03 -3.22
CA GLU A 64 3.25 -7.59 -1.93
C GLU A 64 4.22 -6.64 -1.22
N ILE A 65 5.26 -6.14 -1.94
CA ILE A 65 6.24 -5.19 -1.40
C ILE A 65 5.55 -3.90 -0.93
N LEU A 66 4.63 -3.38 -1.75
CA LEU A 66 3.85 -2.19 -1.42
C LEU A 66 3.03 -2.39 -0.14
N GLY A 67 2.30 -3.50 -0.05
CA GLY A 67 1.47 -3.83 1.11
C GLY A 67 2.29 -4.04 2.39
N GLU A 68 3.40 -4.77 2.29
CA GLU A 68 4.29 -5.03 3.44
C GLU A 68 4.91 -3.73 3.97
N ALA A 69 5.38 -2.86 3.07
CA ALA A 69 5.95 -1.57 3.45
C ALA A 69 4.89 -0.66 4.09
N ALA A 70 3.69 -0.56 3.50
CA ALA A 70 2.59 0.25 4.00
C ALA A 70 2.11 -0.20 5.40
N GLY A 71 2.02 -1.51 5.63
CA GLY A 71 1.64 -2.09 6.92
C GLY A 71 2.59 -1.72 8.06
N LYS A 72 3.86 -1.44 7.73
CA LYS A 72 4.92 -1.10 8.70
C LYS A 72 5.10 0.40 8.94
N VAL A 73 4.43 1.29 8.20
CA VAL A 73 4.49 2.75 8.42
C VAL A 73 3.83 3.10 9.75
N GLY A 74 4.47 3.93 10.58
CA GLY A 74 3.94 4.33 11.88
C GLY A 74 2.78 5.33 11.80
N ASP A 75 1.91 5.32 12.82
CA ASP A 75 0.70 6.15 12.85
C ASP A 75 0.99 7.65 12.74
N SER A 76 2.05 8.15 13.38
CA SER A 76 2.47 9.55 13.27
C SER A 76 2.77 9.99 11.82
N THR A 77 3.24 9.08 10.96
CA THR A 77 3.48 9.34 9.54
C THR A 77 2.18 9.25 8.76
N ARG A 78 1.30 8.30 9.12
CA ARG A 78 -0.03 8.15 8.49
C ARG A 78 -0.90 9.38 8.74
N GLU A 79 -0.93 9.87 9.98
CA GLU A 79 -1.66 11.09 10.39
C GLU A 79 -1.17 12.35 9.67
N LYS A 80 0.14 12.45 9.41
CA LYS A 80 0.72 13.55 8.61
C LYS A 80 0.39 13.48 7.12
N ASN A 81 -0.04 12.32 6.64
CA ASN A 81 -0.33 12.07 5.22
C ASN A 81 -1.77 11.54 5.03
N PRO A 82 -2.81 12.28 5.44
CA PRO A 82 -4.19 11.78 5.45
C PRO A 82 -4.75 11.52 4.04
N ASN A 83 -4.13 12.08 3.00
CA ASN A 83 -4.54 11.87 1.60
C ASN A 83 -4.19 10.47 1.08
N ILE A 84 -3.28 9.75 1.75
CA ILE A 84 -2.98 8.36 1.40
C ILE A 84 -3.99 7.47 2.13
N PRO A 85 -4.70 6.57 1.43
CA PRO A 85 -5.65 5.66 2.05
C PRO A 85 -4.92 4.52 2.77
N TRP A 86 -4.39 4.79 3.96
CA TRP A 86 -3.54 3.88 4.76
C TRP A 86 -4.16 2.54 5.21
N GLN A 87 -5.36 2.19 4.74
CA GLN A 87 -6.21 1.10 5.23
C GLN A 87 -6.54 1.22 6.72
N ARG A 88 -7.77 1.68 7.02
CA ARG A 88 -8.29 1.67 8.39
C ARG A 88 -9.33 0.56 8.63
N ASN A 89 -9.85 -0.07 7.57
CA ASN A 89 -11.07 -0.89 7.64
C ASN A 89 -11.36 -1.73 6.36
N TRP A 90 -10.45 -2.64 5.97
CA TRP A 90 -10.72 -3.67 4.93
C TRP A 90 -11.86 -4.66 5.29
N HIS A 91 -12.43 -4.55 6.50
CA HIS A 91 -13.49 -5.44 7.01
C HIS A 91 -14.87 -5.13 6.46
N GLU A 92 -15.08 -4.01 5.76
CA GLU A 92 -16.24 -3.85 4.87
C GLU A 92 -16.01 -4.68 3.60
N LYS A 93 -15.98 -6.00 3.76
CA LYS A 93 -16.12 -6.90 2.64
C LYS A 93 -17.53 -6.67 2.09
N PRO A 94 -17.71 -6.43 0.79
CA PRO A 94 -18.97 -6.82 0.17
C PRO A 94 -19.11 -8.32 0.46
N SER A 95 -20.11 -8.71 1.25
CA SER A 95 -20.65 -10.06 1.13
C SER A 95 -20.86 -10.28 -0.37
N HIS A 96 -20.39 -11.39 -0.91
CA HIS A 96 -20.24 -11.69 -2.34
C HIS A 96 -18.88 -11.31 -2.94
N SER A 97 -17.89 -12.14 -2.56
CA SER A 97 -16.87 -12.68 -3.46
C SER A 97 -17.44 -12.94 -4.87
N ARG A 98 -17.30 -11.97 -5.76
CA ARG A 98 -17.69 -12.09 -7.18
C ARG A 98 -16.72 -11.40 -8.14
N LEU A 99 -15.44 -11.23 -7.75
CA LEU A 99 -14.42 -10.59 -8.60
C LEU A 99 -13.42 -11.54 -9.27
N PHE A 100 -13.61 -12.86 -9.19
CA PHE A 100 -12.92 -13.80 -10.06
C PHE A 100 -13.87 -14.89 -10.58
N ARG A 101 -14.69 -14.53 -11.56
CA ARG A 101 -15.28 -15.50 -12.49
C ARG A 101 -15.14 -14.97 -13.92
N CYS A 102 -13.95 -15.10 -14.49
CA CYS A 102 -13.85 -15.27 -15.94
C CYS A 102 -14.34 -16.69 -16.24
N ARG A 103 -15.30 -16.85 -17.14
CA ARG A 103 -15.65 -18.19 -17.65
C ARG A 103 -16.08 -18.11 -19.11
N SER A 104 -15.08 -17.96 -19.99
CA SER A 104 -15.11 -18.35 -21.40
C SER A 104 -16.12 -17.59 -22.30
N SER A 105 -15.78 -17.48 -23.57
CA SER A 105 -16.46 -16.70 -24.61
C SER A 105 -17.83 -17.25 -25.05
N HIS A 106 -18.55 -17.96 -24.18
CA HIS A 106 -19.78 -18.70 -24.50
C HIS A 106 -21.03 -18.20 -23.76
N CYS A 107 -20.96 -17.04 -23.10
CA CYS A 107 -22.10 -16.40 -22.44
C CYS A 107 -22.44 -15.05 -23.10
N LEU A 108 -22.57 -15.05 -24.42
CA LEU A 108 -23.45 -14.12 -25.14
C LEU A 108 -24.53 -15.03 -25.70
N ASP A 109 -25.64 -15.19 -24.97
CA ASP A 109 -26.97 -15.46 -25.53
C ASP A 109 -27.96 -15.67 -24.38
N ASN A 110 -28.97 -14.81 -24.38
CA ASN A 110 -30.17 -14.78 -23.55
C ASN A 110 -30.06 -13.99 -22.24
N GLY A 111 -30.57 -12.75 -22.34
CA GLY A 111 -30.55 -11.72 -21.32
C GLY A 111 -31.32 -12.07 -20.05
N CYS A 112 -30.92 -11.39 -18.98
CA CYS A 112 -31.62 -11.42 -17.71
C CYS A 112 -32.82 -10.47 -17.76
N GLY A 113 -34.01 -11.02 -17.56
CA GLY A 113 -35.15 -10.28 -17.00
C GLY A 113 -34.99 -10.06 -15.51
#